data_AF-A0A9Q1RSJ9-F1
#
_entry.id   AF-A0A9Q1RSJ9-F1
#
_cell.length_a   1.000
_cell.length_b   1.000
_cell.length_c   1.000
_cell.angle_alpha   90.00
_cell.angle_beta   90.00
_cell.angle_gamma   90.00
#
_symmetry.space_group_name_H-M   'P 1'
#
loop_
_entity.id
_entity.type
_entity.pdbx_description
1 polymer ?
#
loop_
_entity_poly.entity_id
_entity_poly.type
_entity_poly.pdbx_seq_one_letter_code
_entity_poly.pdbx_strand_id
1 'polypeptide(L)'
;MDLVSINIGDTFPCEIRALIHMRYFAARTGADSIPSTIADLWNLETFVVKGLRGEFRLPRSLFRMFKLKHIHVNNRASFSLHDDICESLDNSRLDSLESFSTPRLSYGEGAEKILRSMPNVRKLRCIFQGSLGYSRKLRGNCVFYPRLDFLNQLESLKLLSNSVPAKHPHEFNFPSKLRELTLSNFVYR
;
A
#
# COMPACT_ATOMS: atom_id res chain seq x y z
N MET A 1 -3.12 -13.92 -12.41
CA MET A 1 -3.67 -13.49 -13.71
C MET A 1 -2.65 -12.58 -14.35
N ASP A 2 -2.10 -12.94 -15.49
CA ASP A 2 -1.32 -12.04 -16.33
C ASP A 2 -2.28 -11.23 -17.19
N LEU A 3 -2.62 -10.02 -16.72
CA LEU A 3 -3.37 -9.07 -17.51
C LEU A 3 -2.46 -8.49 -18.60
N VAL A 4 -3.01 -8.32 -19.80
CA VAL A 4 -2.35 -7.57 -20.88
C VAL A 4 -2.10 -6.16 -20.35
N SER A 5 -0.83 -5.85 -20.13
CA SER A 5 -0.38 -4.57 -19.60
C SER A 5 0.36 -3.81 -20.69
N ILE A 6 0.07 -2.53 -20.83
CA ILE A 6 0.79 -1.67 -21.76
C ILE A 6 2.21 -1.44 -21.26
N ASN A 7 3.18 -1.35 -22.17
CA ASN A 7 4.54 -0.96 -21.82
C ASN A 7 4.68 0.56 -21.99
N ILE A 8 4.95 1.26 -20.89
CA ILE A 8 5.03 2.73 -20.84
C ILE A 8 6.47 3.23 -21.06
N GLY A 9 7.48 2.36 -20.97
CA GLY A 9 8.88 2.79 -20.94
C GLY A 9 9.24 3.45 -19.60
N ASP A 10 10.22 4.36 -19.61
CA ASP A 10 10.78 4.98 -18.40
C ASP A 10 10.01 6.22 -17.89
N THR A 11 9.06 6.74 -18.67
CA THR A 11 8.29 7.95 -18.33
C THR A 11 6.83 7.81 -18.71
N PHE A 12 5.92 8.27 -17.86
CA PHE A 12 4.49 8.27 -18.17
C PHE A 12 4.14 9.36 -19.21
N PRO A 13 3.49 9.00 -20.32
CA PRO A 13 3.08 9.96 -21.33
C PRO A 13 2.05 10.94 -20.75
N CYS A 14 2.17 12.21 -21.13
CA CYS A 14 1.24 13.25 -20.68
C CYS A 14 -0.19 12.99 -21.16
N GLU A 15 -0.33 12.31 -22.29
CA GLU A 15 -1.58 11.95 -22.97
C GLU A 15 -2.43 10.99 -22.14
N ILE A 16 -1.85 10.32 -21.13
CA ILE A 16 -2.60 9.44 -20.22
C ILE A 16 -3.76 10.19 -19.56
N ARG A 17 -3.62 11.50 -19.31
CA ARG A 17 -4.66 12.36 -18.72
C ARG A 17 -5.94 12.45 -19.55
N ALA A 18 -5.85 12.17 -20.86
CA ALA A 18 -7.01 12.18 -21.76
C ALA A 18 -7.91 10.95 -21.61
N LEU A 19 -7.46 9.91 -20.91
CA LEU A 19 -8.17 8.64 -20.75
C LEU A 19 -9.22 8.70 -19.63
N ILE A 20 -9.94 9.83 -19.47
CA ILE A 20 -10.84 10.10 -18.34
C ILE A 20 -12.01 9.12 -18.16
N HIS A 21 -12.32 8.31 -19.18
CA HIS A 21 -13.35 7.28 -19.12
C HIS A 21 -12.81 5.91 -18.73
N MET A 22 -11.48 5.77 -18.55
CA MET A 22 -10.89 4.51 -18.14
C MET A 22 -11.34 4.10 -16.75
N ARG A 23 -11.73 2.83 -16.63
CA ARG A 23 -12.04 2.16 -15.37
C ARG A 23 -10.95 1.18 -14.94
N TYR A 24 -10.08 0.81 -15.87
CA TYR A 24 -9.03 -0.18 -15.66
C TYR A 24 -7.72 0.28 -16.31
N PHE A 25 -6.64 0.32 -15.54
CA PHE A 25 -5.30 0.64 -16.02
C PHE A 25 -4.33 -0.46 -15.59
N ALA A 26 -3.61 -1.03 -16.55
CA ALA A 26 -2.54 -1.98 -16.27
C ALA A 26 -1.30 -1.64 -17.09
N ALA A 27 -0.17 -1.43 -16.42
CA ALA A 27 1.06 -1.05 -17.08
C ALA A 27 2.31 -1.76 -16.55
N ARG A 28 3.27 -1.97 -17.44
CA ARG A 28 4.67 -2.25 -17.14
C ARG A 28 5.47 -0.98 -17.43
N THR A 29 6.35 -0.59 -16.52
CA THR A 29 7.09 0.66 -16.67
C THR A 29 8.48 0.57 -16.04
N GLY A 30 9.46 1.16 -16.73
CA GLY A 30 10.80 1.43 -16.19
C GLY A 30 10.84 2.62 -15.23
N ALA A 31 9.77 3.42 -15.16
CA ALA A 31 9.62 4.50 -14.19
C ALA A 31 9.65 3.96 -12.75
N ASP A 32 10.14 4.78 -11.83
CA ASP A 32 10.16 4.50 -10.39
C ASP A 32 9.01 5.21 -9.65
N SER A 33 8.23 6.04 -10.34
CA SER A 33 7.04 6.69 -9.82
C SER A 33 5.95 6.79 -10.87
N ILE A 34 4.73 7.02 -10.40
CA ILE A 34 3.58 7.42 -11.22
C ILE A 34 3.36 8.93 -11.00
N PRO A 35 3.14 9.74 -12.06
CA PRO A 35 2.90 11.17 -11.92
C PRO A 35 1.58 11.45 -11.19
N SER A 36 1.51 12.60 -10.50
CA SER A 36 0.33 13.03 -9.77
C SER A 36 -0.91 13.20 -10.67
N THR A 37 -0.72 13.47 -11.96
CA THR A 37 -1.76 13.56 -13.00
C THR A 37 -2.54 12.25 -13.20
N ILE A 38 -2.11 11.13 -12.61
CA ILE A 38 -2.93 9.91 -12.59
C ILE A 38 -4.31 10.13 -11.94
N ALA A 39 -4.41 11.11 -11.04
CA ALA A 39 -5.66 11.50 -10.39
C ALA A 39 -6.68 12.11 -11.37
N ASP A 40 -6.25 12.58 -12.55
CA ASP A 40 -7.15 13.05 -13.61
C ASP A 40 -8.02 11.91 -14.17
N LEU A 41 -7.59 10.65 -13.99
CA LEU A 41 -8.37 9.46 -14.32
C LEU A 41 -9.44 9.18 -13.25
N TRP A 42 -10.32 10.14 -12.99
CA TRP A 42 -11.31 10.10 -11.91
C TRP A 42 -12.28 8.91 -11.97
N ASN A 43 -12.46 8.28 -13.14
CA ASN A 43 -13.28 7.07 -13.30
C ASN A 43 -12.55 5.76 -13.02
N LEU A 44 -11.25 5.79 -12.70
CA LEU A 44 -10.46 4.58 -12.56
C LEU A 44 -10.89 3.77 -11.34
N GLU A 45 -11.20 2.50 -11.56
CA GLU A 45 -11.61 1.55 -10.51
C GLU A 45 -10.47 0.57 -10.18
N THR A 46 -9.64 0.21 -11.16
CA THR A 46 -8.52 -0.70 -10.96
C THR A 46 -7.24 -0.13 -11.53
N PHE A 47 -6.22 -0.03 -10.69
CA PHE A 47 -4.87 0.41 -11.03
C PHE A 47 -3.89 -0.72 -10.79
N VAL A 48 -3.25 -1.20 -11.85
CA VAL A 48 -2.25 -2.28 -11.83
C VAL A 48 -0.96 -1.76 -12.42
N VAL A 49 0.13 -1.87 -11.68
CA VAL A 49 1.45 -1.45 -12.19
C VAL A 49 2.53 -2.44 -11.80
N LYS A 50 3.38 -2.75 -12.77
CA LYS A 50 4.60 -3.52 -12.59
C LYS A 50 5.77 -2.62 -12.95
N GLY A 51 6.38 -2.04 -11.92
CA GLY A 51 7.69 -1.41 -12.06
C GLY A 51 8.72 -2.44 -12.53
N LEU A 52 9.74 -1.99 -13.24
CA LEU A 52 10.90 -2.82 -13.59
C LEU A 52 12.06 -2.62 -12.61
N ARG A 53 11.91 -1.69 -11.65
CA ARG A 53 12.88 -1.35 -10.60
C ARG A 53 12.42 -1.82 -9.21
N GLY A 54 13.25 -1.66 -8.18
CA GLY A 54 12.98 -2.23 -6.84
C GLY A 54 11.75 -1.67 -6.10
N GLU A 55 11.62 -0.35 -6.05
CA GLU A 55 10.54 0.39 -5.38
C GLU A 55 9.77 1.25 -6.39
N PHE A 56 8.46 1.35 -6.21
CA PHE A 56 7.58 2.13 -7.07
C PHE A 56 6.78 3.12 -6.22
N ARG A 57 6.97 4.43 -6.47
CA ARG A 57 6.38 5.51 -5.68
C ARG A 57 5.01 5.88 -6.24
N LEU A 58 4.02 5.78 -5.37
CA LEU A 58 2.66 6.23 -5.60
C LEU A 58 2.52 7.71 -5.18
N PRO A 59 1.79 8.54 -5.93
CA PRO A 59 1.54 9.91 -5.55
C PRO A 59 0.40 9.95 -4.53
N ARG A 60 0.40 10.94 -3.65
CA ARG A 60 -0.70 11.11 -2.71
C ARG A 60 -1.99 11.58 -3.40
N SER A 61 -1.91 12.14 -4.60
CA SER A 61 -3.08 12.46 -5.42
C SER A 61 -4.00 11.25 -5.70
N LEU A 62 -3.50 10.01 -5.58
CA LEU A 62 -4.35 8.80 -5.62
C LEU A 62 -5.47 8.85 -4.59
N PHE A 63 -5.27 9.48 -3.42
CA PHE A 63 -6.30 9.57 -2.38
C PHE A 63 -7.54 10.37 -2.80
N ARG A 64 -7.49 11.08 -3.94
CA ARG A 64 -8.62 11.82 -4.53
C ARG A 64 -9.46 10.96 -5.47
N MET A 65 -9.01 9.76 -5.83
CA MET A 65 -9.67 8.89 -6.81
C MET A 65 -10.79 8.08 -6.15
N PHE A 66 -11.94 8.73 -5.94
CA PHE A 66 -13.06 8.17 -5.17
C PHE A 66 -13.70 6.91 -5.77
N LYS A 67 -13.45 6.56 -7.05
CA LYS A 67 -13.91 5.29 -7.65
C LYS A 67 -12.90 4.16 -7.56
N LEU A 68 -11.69 4.42 -7.09
CA LEU A 68 -10.59 3.45 -7.07
C LEU A 68 -10.86 2.36 -6.04
N LYS A 69 -11.04 1.13 -6.52
CA LYS A 69 -11.34 -0.06 -5.72
C LYS A 69 -10.13 -0.95 -5.52
N HIS A 70 -9.27 -1.04 -6.53
CA HIS A 70 -8.18 -2.00 -6.55
C HIS A 70 -6.86 -1.34 -6.93
N ILE A 71 -5.87 -1.41 -6.03
CA ILE A 71 -4.48 -1.01 -6.30
C ILE A 71 -3.61 -2.25 -6.23
N HIS A 72 -2.95 -2.57 -7.35
CA HIS A 72 -2.04 -3.69 -7.45
C HIS A 72 -0.68 -3.24 -7.96
N VAL A 73 0.27 -3.07 -7.04
CA VAL A 73 1.67 -2.85 -7.40
C VAL A 73 2.41 -4.19 -7.29
N ASN A 74 3.08 -4.64 -8.36
CA ASN A 74 3.78 -5.93 -8.32
C ASN A 74 5.09 -5.88 -7.50
N ASN A 75 5.69 -4.69 -7.37
CA ASN A 75 6.93 -4.47 -6.62
C ASN A 75 6.64 -3.88 -5.24
N ARG A 76 7.61 -3.25 -4.59
CA ARG A 76 7.39 -2.56 -3.31
C ARG A 76 6.77 -1.19 -3.59
N ALA A 77 5.57 -0.92 -3.10
CA ALA A 77 4.95 0.39 -3.22
C ALA A 77 5.30 1.27 -2.01
N SER A 78 5.64 2.52 -2.23
CA SER A 78 5.68 3.55 -1.19
C SER A 78 4.93 4.78 -1.65
N PHE A 79 4.54 5.64 -0.73
CA PHE A 79 3.95 6.93 -1.09
C PHE A 79 5.05 7.98 -1.16
N SER A 80 5.07 8.78 -2.23
CA SER A 80 5.97 9.92 -2.35
C SER A 80 5.72 10.90 -1.20
N LEU A 81 6.79 11.27 -0.50
CA LEU A 81 6.76 12.30 0.54
C LEU A 81 7.04 13.70 -0.02
N HIS A 82 7.61 13.79 -1.23
CA HIS A 82 8.15 15.03 -1.80
C HIS A 82 7.21 15.74 -2.77
N ASP A 83 6.18 15.07 -3.29
CA ASP A 83 5.27 15.69 -4.27
C ASP A 83 4.16 16.55 -3.64
N ASP A 84 4.07 16.58 -2.31
CA ASP A 84 2.97 17.17 -1.55
C ASP A 84 3.43 18.25 -0.57
N ILE A 85 4.28 19.17 -1.02
CA ILE A 85 4.61 20.36 -0.21
C ILE A 85 3.36 21.26 -0.01
N CYS A 86 2.24 21.00 -0.72
CA CYS A 86 1.12 21.94 -0.79
C CYS A 86 -0.31 21.41 -0.50
N GLU A 87 -0.55 20.12 -0.29
CA GLU A 87 -1.91 19.62 0.03
C GLU A 87 -1.91 18.81 1.33
N SER A 88 -2.66 19.26 2.33
CA SER A 88 -2.85 18.49 3.56
C SER A 88 -3.65 17.24 3.24
N LEU A 89 -3.13 16.09 3.66
CA LEU A 89 -3.81 14.80 3.53
C LEU A 89 -4.97 14.65 4.54
N ASP A 90 -5.25 15.70 5.33
CA ASP A 90 -6.06 15.62 6.54
C ASP A 90 -7.49 15.17 6.27
N ASN A 91 -7.96 15.24 5.01
CA ASN A 91 -9.31 14.84 4.61
C ASN A 91 -9.40 13.92 3.38
N SER A 92 -8.30 13.56 2.72
CA SER A 92 -8.35 12.70 1.52
C SER A 92 -8.35 11.23 1.90
N ARG A 93 -9.45 10.52 1.59
CA ARG A 93 -9.64 9.09 1.91
C ARG A 93 -10.09 8.32 0.67
N LEU A 94 -9.51 7.15 0.49
CA LEU A 94 -9.89 6.15 -0.49
C LEU A 94 -11.02 5.29 0.06
N ASP A 95 -12.20 5.88 0.22
CA ASP A 95 -13.35 5.19 0.82
C ASP A 95 -13.87 4.02 -0.03
N SER A 96 -13.68 4.05 -1.36
CA SER A 96 -14.06 2.95 -2.25
C SER A 96 -13.01 1.84 -2.36
N LEU A 97 -11.83 2.00 -1.74
CA LEU A 97 -10.75 1.05 -1.92
C LEU A 97 -11.03 -0.25 -1.17
N GLU A 98 -11.16 -1.33 -1.93
CA GLU A 98 -11.45 -2.68 -1.43
C GLU A 98 -10.20 -3.54 -1.31
N SER A 99 -9.21 -3.33 -2.20
CA SER A 99 -7.97 -4.11 -2.16
C SER A 99 -6.72 -3.29 -2.47
N PHE A 100 -5.68 -3.50 -1.68
CA PHE A 100 -4.36 -2.93 -1.92
C PHE A 100 -3.27 -3.98 -1.75
N SER A 101 -2.43 -4.17 -2.76
CA SER A 101 -1.25 -5.01 -2.65
C SER A 101 0.05 -4.22 -2.72
N THR A 102 0.98 -4.71 -1.90
CA THR A 102 2.40 -4.39 -1.71
C THR A 102 2.79 -3.00 -1.19
N PRO A 103 1.94 -2.24 -0.45
CA PRO A 103 2.47 -1.09 0.28
C PRO A 103 3.53 -1.55 1.26
N ARG A 104 4.66 -0.84 1.26
CA ARG A 104 5.68 -0.93 2.28
C ARG A 104 5.29 0.00 3.41
N LEU A 105 5.14 -0.57 4.59
CA LEU A 105 4.68 0.15 5.78
C LEU A 105 5.68 -0.12 6.90
N SER A 106 6.31 0.95 7.41
CA SER A 106 7.20 0.91 8.57
C SER A 106 6.41 1.10 9.85
N TYR A 107 6.89 0.54 10.97
CA TYR A 107 6.33 0.85 12.28
C TYR A 107 6.28 2.37 12.54
N GLY A 108 5.19 2.86 13.11
CA GLY A 108 5.01 4.27 13.49
C GLY A 108 3.77 4.93 12.90
N GLU A 109 3.57 6.20 13.27
CA GLU A 109 2.37 6.99 12.95
C GLU A 109 2.15 7.17 11.44
N GLY A 110 3.24 7.24 10.65
CA GLY A 110 3.15 7.39 9.19
C GLY A 110 2.42 6.24 8.50
N ALA A 111 2.70 4.99 8.90
CA ALA A 111 1.97 3.85 8.36
C ALA A 111 0.51 3.81 8.80
N GLU A 112 0.24 4.15 10.07
CA GLU A 112 -1.13 4.22 10.57
C GLU A 112 -1.95 5.30 9.86
N LYS A 113 -1.36 6.47 9.55
CA LYS A 113 -1.99 7.53 8.74
C LYS A 113 -2.41 7.03 7.36
N ILE A 114 -1.50 6.35 6.66
CA ILE A 114 -1.79 5.75 5.35
C ILE A 114 -2.92 4.72 5.49
N LEU A 115 -2.86 3.82 6.46
CA LEU A 115 -3.89 2.81 6.66
C LEU A 115 -5.27 3.43 6.99
N ARG A 116 -5.31 4.51 7.77
CA ARG A 116 -6.56 5.23 8.11
C ARG A 116 -7.19 5.93 6.91
N SER A 117 -6.40 6.27 5.90
CA SER A 117 -6.91 6.84 4.64
C SER A 117 -7.63 5.82 3.75
N MET A 118 -7.62 4.53 4.10
CA MET A 118 -8.25 3.44 3.32
C MET A 118 -9.19 2.61 4.21
N PRO A 119 -10.26 3.21 4.78
CA PRO A 119 -11.03 2.63 5.88
C PRO A 119 -11.82 1.36 5.52
N ASN A 120 -12.19 1.19 4.25
CA ASN A 120 -13.05 0.10 3.77
C ASN A 120 -12.27 -1.02 3.09
N VAL A 121 -10.93 -1.02 3.21
CA VAL A 121 -10.10 -2.07 2.62
C VAL A 121 -10.46 -3.44 3.21
N ARG A 122 -10.75 -4.40 2.32
CA ARG A 122 -11.12 -5.78 2.67
C ARG A 122 -9.96 -6.75 2.46
N LYS A 123 -9.09 -6.47 1.48
CA LYS A 123 -7.93 -7.31 1.15
C LYS A 123 -6.65 -6.47 1.15
N LEU A 124 -5.74 -6.76 2.08
CA LEU A 124 -4.46 -6.09 2.18
C LEU A 124 -3.33 -7.11 2.07
N ARG A 125 -2.47 -6.96 1.06
CA ARG A 125 -1.17 -7.64 1.03
C ARG A 125 -0.11 -6.58 1.23
N CYS A 126 0.66 -6.58 2.30
CA CYS A 126 1.65 -5.52 2.55
C CYS A 126 3.01 -6.06 2.97
N ILE A 127 4.02 -5.21 2.86
CA ILE A 127 5.39 -5.49 3.28
C ILE A 127 5.65 -4.67 4.54
N PHE A 128 5.83 -5.35 5.66
CA PHE A 128 6.12 -4.67 6.90
C PHE A 128 7.61 -4.61 7.20
N GLN A 129 8.05 -3.40 7.49
CA GLN A 129 9.32 -3.18 8.14
C GLN A 129 9.06 -2.99 9.63
N GLY A 130 9.21 -4.09 10.36
CA GLY A 130 9.15 -4.06 11.81
C GLY A 130 10.28 -3.22 12.41
N SER A 131 10.01 -2.59 13.55
CA SER A 131 11.01 -1.86 14.33
C SER A 131 11.26 -2.58 15.65
N LEU A 132 12.53 -2.66 16.07
CA LEU A 132 12.89 -3.24 17.34
C LEU A 132 12.60 -2.23 18.46
N GLY A 133 11.91 -2.66 19.51
CA GLY A 133 11.70 -1.86 20.70
C GLY A 133 11.46 -2.73 21.93
N TYR A 134 11.29 -2.10 23.08
CA TYR A 134 11.02 -2.82 24.33
C TYR A 134 9.51 -2.96 24.57
N SER A 135 9.03 -4.21 24.71
CA SER A 135 7.64 -4.50 25.09
C SER A 135 7.55 -4.70 26.59
N ARG A 136 6.78 -3.84 27.27
CA ARG A 136 6.47 -4.00 28.70
C ARG A 136 5.69 -5.28 28.98
N LYS A 137 4.84 -5.70 28.03
CA LYS A 137 4.02 -6.91 28.12
C LYS A 137 4.87 -8.17 28.12
N LEU A 138 5.91 -8.20 27.28
CA LEU A 138 6.83 -9.34 27.16
C LEU A 138 8.07 -9.21 28.06
N ARG A 139 8.23 -8.09 28.77
CA ARG A 139 9.43 -7.73 29.55
C ARG A 139 10.73 -7.98 28.77
N GLY A 140 10.77 -7.51 27.52
CA GLY A 140 11.89 -7.76 26.63
C GLY A 140 11.76 -7.08 25.28
N ASN A 141 12.81 -7.22 24.46
CA ASN A 141 12.85 -6.68 23.11
C ASN A 141 11.88 -7.44 22.18
N CYS A 142 11.13 -6.69 21.39
CA CYS A 142 10.09 -7.17 20.49
C CYS A 142 10.14 -6.41 19.17
N VAL A 143 9.75 -7.06 18.09
CA VAL A 143 9.54 -6.38 16.80
C VAL A 143 8.10 -5.90 16.72
N PHE A 144 7.93 -4.58 16.67
CA PHE A 144 6.63 -3.94 16.55
C PHE A 144 6.22 -3.72 15.09
N TYR A 145 4.93 -3.90 14.84
CA TYR A 145 4.28 -3.68 13.56
C TYR A 145 3.21 -2.58 13.69
N PRO A 146 2.87 -1.88 12.59
CA PRO A 146 1.76 -0.93 12.59
C PRO A 146 0.48 -1.57 13.13
N ARG A 147 -0.32 -0.80 13.88
CA ARG A 147 -1.63 -1.27 14.33
C ARG A 147 -2.57 -1.46 13.14
N LEU A 148 -3.38 -2.52 13.19
CA LEU A 148 -4.37 -2.84 12.17
C LEU A 148 -5.77 -3.03 12.75
N ASP A 149 -5.91 -2.94 14.08
CA ASP A 149 -7.15 -3.11 14.83
C ASP A 149 -8.25 -2.12 14.40
N PHE A 150 -7.89 -0.95 13.89
CA PHE A 150 -8.82 0.04 13.36
C PHE A 150 -9.34 -0.25 11.93
N LEU A 151 -8.80 -1.25 11.22
CA LEU A 151 -9.25 -1.63 9.88
C LEU A 151 -10.46 -2.57 9.95
N ASN A 152 -11.61 -2.01 10.33
CA ASN A 152 -12.82 -2.76 10.68
C ASN A 152 -13.47 -3.57 9.55
N GLN A 153 -13.06 -3.37 8.29
CA GLN A 153 -13.56 -4.12 7.13
C GLN A 153 -12.54 -5.14 6.58
N LEU A 154 -11.35 -5.22 7.17
CA LEU A 154 -10.29 -6.07 6.65
C LEU A 154 -10.60 -7.55 6.91
N GLU A 155 -10.77 -8.31 5.84
CA GLU A 155 -11.13 -9.72 5.84
C GLU A 155 -9.94 -10.63 5.49
N SER A 156 -9.01 -10.14 4.66
CA SER A 156 -7.83 -10.90 4.20
C SER A 156 -6.57 -10.07 4.33
N LEU A 157 -5.59 -10.60 5.07
CA LEU A 157 -4.31 -9.97 5.31
C LEU A 157 -3.16 -10.90 4.94
N LYS A 158 -2.30 -10.46 4.03
CA LYS A 158 -1.03 -11.12 3.72
C LYS A 158 0.14 -10.22 4.09
N LEU A 159 0.86 -10.58 5.14
CA LEU A 159 2.06 -9.88 5.58
C LEU A 159 3.31 -10.53 5.02
N LEU A 160 4.19 -9.71 4.46
CA LEU A 160 5.55 -10.10 4.13
C LEU A 160 6.51 -9.38 5.07
N SER A 161 7.24 -10.14 5.88
CA SER A 161 8.29 -9.58 6.72
C SER A 161 9.51 -9.26 5.88
N ASN A 162 10.04 -8.04 6.08
CA ASN A 162 11.39 -7.66 5.66
C ASN A 162 12.24 -7.26 6.87
N SER A 163 11.88 -7.74 8.08
CA SER A 163 12.54 -7.37 9.33
C SER A 163 13.74 -8.28 9.64
N VAL A 164 14.83 -7.68 10.11
CA VAL A 164 16.13 -8.33 10.37
C VAL A 164 16.50 -8.19 11.85
N PRO A 165 15.64 -8.65 12.76
CA PRO A 165 16.18 -9.74 13.57
C PRO A 165 15.18 -10.87 13.77
N ALA A 166 15.46 -12.02 13.17
CA ALA A 166 14.73 -13.29 13.27
C ALA A 166 14.70 -13.92 14.69
N LYS A 167 15.11 -13.19 15.73
CA LYS A 167 15.34 -13.72 17.08
C LYS A 167 14.43 -13.13 18.17
N HIS A 168 13.64 -12.11 17.85
CA HIS A 168 12.77 -11.45 18.82
C HIS A 168 11.31 -11.83 18.56
N PRO A 169 10.47 -11.87 19.60
CA PRO A 169 9.03 -12.05 19.43
C PRO A 169 8.44 -10.94 18.56
N HIS A 170 7.32 -11.26 17.92
CA HIS A 170 6.57 -10.36 17.05
C HIS A 170 5.24 -10.01 17.71
N GLU A 171 4.92 -8.71 17.80
CA GLU A 171 3.66 -8.24 18.38
C GLU A 171 2.77 -7.64 17.28
N PHE A 172 1.59 -8.24 17.08
CA PHE A 172 0.59 -7.83 16.10
C PHE A 172 -0.71 -7.41 16.78
N ASN A 173 -1.38 -6.42 16.19
CA ASN A 173 -2.73 -6.01 16.55
C ASN A 173 -3.61 -6.19 15.32
N PHE A 174 -4.26 -7.34 15.19
CA PHE A 174 -5.09 -7.69 14.04
C PHE A 174 -6.52 -7.13 14.17
N PRO A 175 -7.18 -6.82 13.05
CA PRO A 175 -8.58 -6.41 13.04
C PRO A 175 -9.52 -7.57 13.35
N SER A 176 -10.69 -7.24 13.92
CA SER A 176 -11.66 -8.23 14.40
C SER A 176 -12.39 -9.02 13.31
N LYS A 177 -12.53 -8.47 12.10
CA LYS A 177 -13.19 -9.14 10.96
C LYS A 177 -12.25 -10.00 10.11
N LEU A 178 -10.98 -10.16 10.52
CA LEU A 178 -10.00 -10.91 9.76
C LEU A 178 -10.38 -12.39 9.68
N ARG A 179 -10.48 -12.92 8.46
CA ARG A 179 -10.81 -14.33 8.17
C ARG A 179 -9.63 -15.10 7.60
N GLU A 180 -8.79 -14.41 6.83
CA GLU A 180 -7.62 -14.99 6.19
C GLU A 180 -6.36 -14.24 6.64
N LEU A 181 -5.41 -14.99 7.19
CA LEU A 181 -4.10 -14.47 7.56
C LEU A 181 -3.01 -15.30 6.90
N THR A 182 -2.15 -14.65 6.13
CA THR A 182 -0.92 -15.25 5.59
C THR A 182 0.28 -14.48 6.10
N LEU A 183 1.19 -15.17 6.78
CA LEU A 183 2.46 -14.63 7.23
C LEU A 183 3.57 -15.26 6.40
N SER A 184 4.34 -14.45 5.68
CA SER A 184 5.46 -14.90 4.84
C SER A 184 6.77 -14.28 5.31
N ASN A 185 7.85 -15.08 5.31
CA ASN A 185 9.19 -14.70 5.75
C ASN A 185 9.27 -14.30 7.25
N PHE A 186 8.37 -14.82 8.08
CA PHE A 186 8.49 -14.75 9.53
C PHE A 186 9.21 -16.00 10.03
N VAL A 187 10.16 -15.83 10.95
CA VAL A 187 10.86 -16.94 11.59
C VAL A 187 10.19 -17.19 12.93
N TYR A 188 9.60 -18.37 13.09
CA TYR A 188 9.03 -18.81 14.36
C TYR A 188 10.09 -19.58 15.14
N ARG A 189 10.23 -19.30 16.44
CA ARG A 189 10.88 -20.17 17.41
C ARG A 189 9.86 -20.59 18.44
#